data_AF-A0A7S1F8X5-F1
#
_entry.id   AF-A0A7S1F8X5-F1
#
_cell.length_a   1.000
_cell.length_b   1.000
_cell.length_c   1.000
_cell.angle_alpha   90.00
_cell.angle_beta   90.00
_cell.angle_gamma   90.00
#
_symmetry.space_group_name_H-M   'P 1'
#
loop_
_entity.id
_entity.type
_entity.pdbx_description
1 polymer ?
#
loop_
_entity_poly.entity_id
_entity_poly.type
_entity_poly.pdbx_seq_one_letter_code
_entity_poly.pdbx_strand_id
1 'polypeptide(L)'
;QYIVYVSTCLILASVAAYLVCYVEPLAAGSGIPEIKCYLNGVDIPGVCDLRTLFSKVLGVLFSVSAGLPCGKEGPMIHSGAIVGASSAACGLHNSWMRGQQVELEMRDFVTCGACAGV
;
A
#
# COMPACT_ATOMS: atom_id res chain seq x y z
N GLN A 1 18.11 29.09 -11.02
CA GLN A 1 18.30 27.66 -10.66
C GLN A 1 17.51 27.27 -9.42
N TYR A 2 17.58 28.03 -8.31
CA TYR A 2 16.78 27.76 -7.10
C TYR A 2 15.25 27.75 -7.33
N ILE A 3 14.71 28.74 -8.04
CA ILE A 3 13.27 28.84 -8.32
C ILE A 3 12.76 27.62 -9.11
N VAL A 4 13.51 27.18 -10.12
CA VAL A 4 13.17 26.00 -10.92
C VAL A 4 13.14 24.76 -10.04
N TYR A 5 14.17 24.56 -9.21
CA TYR A 5 14.24 23.44 -8.27
C TYR A 5 13.03 23.42 -7.32
N VAL A 6 12.75 24.53 -6.63
CA VAL A 6 11.62 24.65 -5.72
C VAL A 6 10.29 24.42 -6.43
N SER A 7 10.11 24.98 -7.64
CA SER A 7 8.88 24.78 -8.41
C SER A 7 8.65 23.32 -8.78
N THR A 8 9.70 22.60 -9.18
CA THR A 8 9.61 21.16 -9.51
C THR A 8 9.25 20.34 -8.28
N CYS A 9 9.89 20.60 -7.13
CA CYS A 9 9.58 19.92 -5.87
C CYS A 9 8.12 20.17 -5.44
N LEU A 10 7.63 21.40 -5.54
CA LEU A 10 6.24 21.74 -5.20
C LEU A 10 5.23 21.05 -6.11
N ILE A 11 5.50 20.98 -7.42
CA ILE A 11 4.62 20.29 -8.36
C ILE A 11 4.54 18.81 -8.00
N LEU A 12 5.69 18.13 -7.83
CA LEU A 12 5.74 16.72 -7.47
C LEU A 12 5.05 16.44 -6.13
N ALA A 13 5.30 17.26 -5.11
CA ALA A 13 4.64 17.12 -3.81
C ALA A 13 3.11 17.34 -3.90
N SER A 14 2.67 18.30 -4.72
CA SER A 14 1.23 18.55 -4.93
C SER A 14 0.53 17.40 -5.64
N VAL A 15 1.19 16.74 -6.59
CA VAL A 15 0.67 15.54 -7.27
C VAL A 15 0.58 14.38 -6.28
N ALA A 16 1.61 14.17 -5.45
CA ALA A 16 1.58 13.16 -4.40
C ALA A 16 0.42 13.39 -3.42
N ALA A 17 0.26 14.63 -2.95
CA ALA A 17 -0.82 15.02 -2.05
C ALA A 17 -2.20 14.85 -2.70
N TYR A 18 -2.35 15.19 -3.99
CA TYR A 18 -3.60 15.01 -4.71
C TYR A 18 -4.02 13.54 -4.78
N LEU A 19 -3.09 12.64 -5.11
CA LEU A 19 -3.34 11.21 -5.16
C LEU A 19 -3.80 10.67 -3.80
N VAL A 20 -3.10 11.01 -2.72
CA VAL A 20 -3.46 10.51 -1.39
C VAL A 20 -4.74 11.16 -0.87
N CYS A 21 -4.91 12.47 -0.97
CA CYS A 21 -6.04 13.16 -0.36
C CYS A 21 -7.37 12.97 -1.12
N TYR A 22 -7.34 12.82 -2.45
CA TYR A 22 -8.57 12.76 -3.26
C TYR A 22 -8.85 11.40 -3.88
N VAL A 23 -7.83 10.56 -4.13
CA VAL A 23 -8.06 9.23 -4.71
C VAL A 23 -8.29 8.20 -3.62
N GLU A 24 -7.33 8.08 -2.68
CA GLU A 24 -7.42 7.06 -1.62
C GLU A 24 -6.71 7.52 -0.33
N PRO A 25 -7.45 8.03 0.67
CA PRO A 25 -6.87 8.56 1.90
C PRO A 25 -6.22 7.47 2.77
N LEU A 26 -6.61 6.21 2.61
CA LEU A 26 -5.99 5.06 3.27
C LEU A 26 -4.54 4.82 2.82
N ALA A 27 -4.12 5.39 1.69
CA ALA A 27 -2.75 5.34 1.23
C ALA A 27 -1.81 6.23 2.06
N ALA A 28 -2.32 7.09 2.93
CA ALA A 28 -1.52 7.99 3.75
C ALA A 28 -0.53 7.24 4.67
N GLY A 29 0.61 7.88 4.93
CA GLY A 29 1.63 7.36 5.84
C GLY A 29 2.26 6.04 5.40
N SER A 30 2.86 5.34 6.36
CA SER A 30 3.65 4.13 6.10
C SER A 30 2.80 2.93 5.69
N GLY A 31 1.65 2.70 6.33
CA GLY A 31 0.87 1.49 6.12
C GLY A 31 1.14 0.34 7.11
N ILE A 32 2.24 0.41 7.86
CA ILE A 32 2.60 -0.57 8.89
C ILE A 32 1.52 -0.70 9.99
N PRO A 33 0.97 0.38 10.59
CA PRO A 33 -0.05 0.21 11.62
C PRO A 33 -1.32 -0.44 11.07
N GLU A 34 -1.70 -0.14 9.84
CA GLU A 34 -2.88 -0.71 9.17
C GLU A 34 -2.71 -2.21 8.94
N ILE A 35 -1.56 -2.64 8.40
CA ILE A 35 -1.26 -4.07 8.24
C ILE A 35 -1.17 -4.77 9.59
N LYS A 36 -0.58 -4.12 10.60
CA LYS A 36 -0.56 -4.67 11.97
C LYS A 36 -1.96 -4.85 12.53
N CYS A 37 -2.87 -3.90 12.32
CA CYS A 37 -4.27 -4.03 12.73
C CYS A 37 -4.95 -5.19 11.99
N TYR A 38 -4.75 -5.30 10.68
CA TYR A 38 -5.29 -6.40 9.87
C TYR A 38 -4.82 -7.77 10.36
N LEU A 39 -3.53 -7.91 10.68
CA LEU A 39 -2.96 -9.15 11.22
C LEU A 39 -3.40 -9.45 12.67
N ASN A 40 -3.73 -8.41 13.45
CA ASN A 40 -4.36 -8.58 14.77
C ASN A 40 -5.85 -8.97 14.68
N GLY A 41 -6.41 -9.09 13.47
CA GLY A 41 -7.80 -9.46 13.25
C GLY A 41 -8.78 -8.30 13.18
N VAL A 42 -8.29 -7.06 13.13
CA VAL A 42 -9.14 -5.88 12.92
C VAL A 42 -9.24 -5.61 11.44
N ASP A 43 -10.44 -5.80 10.87
CA ASP A 43 -10.70 -5.47 9.48
C ASP A 43 -10.86 -3.96 9.29
N ILE A 44 -9.97 -3.37 8.49
CA ILE A 44 -10.02 -1.96 8.12
C ILE A 44 -10.44 -1.92 6.64
N PRO A 45 -11.64 -1.38 6.34
CA PRO A 45 -12.15 -1.39 4.97
C PRO A 45 -11.21 -0.62 4.05
N GLY A 46 -10.84 -1.23 2.92
CA GLY A 46 -9.99 -0.61 1.90
C GLY A 46 -8.48 -0.71 2.13
N VAL A 47 -8.01 -1.32 3.23
CA VAL A 47 -6.56 -1.50 3.47
C VAL A 47 -5.90 -2.37 2.41
N CYS A 48 -6.55 -3.46 2.01
CA CYS A 48 -6.03 -4.40 1.01
C CYS A 48 -6.52 -4.12 -0.43
N ASP A 49 -7.06 -2.93 -0.71
CA ASP A 49 -7.60 -2.60 -2.03
C ASP A 49 -6.50 -2.24 -3.03
N LEU A 50 -6.67 -2.67 -4.29
CA LEU A 50 -5.75 -2.32 -5.38
C LEU A 50 -5.70 -0.81 -5.67
N ARG A 51 -6.76 -0.06 -5.32
CA ARG A 51 -6.78 1.41 -5.39
C ARG A 51 -5.79 2.02 -4.40
N THR A 52 -5.76 1.50 -3.17
CA THR A 52 -4.79 1.85 -2.13
C THR A 52 -3.37 1.57 -2.57
N LEU A 53 -3.12 0.41 -3.19
CA LEU A 53 -1.81 0.08 -3.76
C LEU A 53 -1.36 1.12 -4.79
N PHE A 54 -2.22 1.46 -5.75
CA PHE A 54 -1.88 2.40 -6.82
C PHE A 54 -1.60 3.80 -6.28
N SER A 55 -2.47 4.32 -5.41
CA SER A 55 -2.28 5.62 -4.77
C SER A 55 -1.00 5.66 -3.92
N LYS A 56 -0.71 4.57 -3.20
CA LYS A 56 0.47 4.48 -2.32
C LYS A 56 1.78 4.44 -3.08
N VAL A 57 1.89 3.60 -4.11
CA VAL A 57 3.11 3.49 -4.93
C VAL A 57 3.43 4.81 -5.62
N LEU A 58 2.43 5.43 -6.27
CA LEU A 58 2.64 6.71 -6.93
C LEU A 58 2.88 7.86 -5.96
N GLY A 59 2.15 7.90 -4.84
CA GLY A 59 2.34 8.92 -3.79
C GLY A 59 3.75 8.89 -3.23
N VAL A 60 4.31 7.70 -2.98
CA VAL A 60 5.69 7.54 -2.51
C VAL A 60 6.71 7.92 -3.59
N LEU A 61 6.49 7.49 -4.84
CA LEU A 61 7.36 7.85 -5.97
C LEU A 61 7.50 9.37 -6.10
N PHE A 62 6.39 10.10 -6.10
CA PHE A 62 6.40 11.55 -6.22
C PHE A 62 6.90 12.26 -4.96
N SER A 63 6.57 11.75 -3.76
CA SER A 63 7.03 12.31 -2.48
C SER A 63 8.57 12.22 -2.33
N VAL A 64 9.15 11.07 -2.64
CA VAL A 64 10.61 10.88 -2.62
C VAL A 64 11.29 11.72 -3.71
N SER A 65 10.71 11.76 -4.91
CA SER A 65 11.24 12.59 -6.01
C SER A 65 11.17 14.09 -5.70
N ALA A 66 10.20 14.54 -4.92
CA ALA A 66 10.07 15.92 -4.45
C ALA A 66 11.12 16.30 -3.39
N GLY A 67 11.87 15.33 -2.85
CA GLY A 67 12.86 15.56 -1.80
C GLY A 67 12.24 15.79 -0.42
N LEU A 68 11.02 15.31 -0.19
CA LEU A 68 10.42 15.34 1.14
C LEU A 68 11.22 14.43 2.10
N PRO A 69 11.30 14.75 3.40
CA PRO A 69 12.01 13.95 4.40
C PRO A 69 11.21 12.68 4.73
N CYS A 70 11.09 11.79 3.76
CA CYS A 70 10.28 10.56 3.77
C CYS A 70 11.07 9.41 3.12
N GLY A 71 10.70 8.18 3.45
CA GLY A 71 11.34 6.97 2.92
C GLY A 71 10.33 5.99 2.30
N LYS A 72 10.81 5.14 1.39
CA LYS A 72 10.00 4.10 0.72
C LYS A 72 9.84 2.80 1.52
N GLU A 73 10.69 2.58 2.52
CA GLU A 73 10.77 1.30 3.24
C GLU A 73 9.45 0.90 3.90
N GLY A 74 8.80 1.82 4.61
CA GLY A 74 7.50 1.55 5.24
C GLY A 74 6.38 1.22 4.25
N PRO A 75 6.16 2.06 3.23
CA PRO A 75 5.17 1.79 2.18
C PRO A 75 5.37 0.50 1.38
N MET A 76 6.60 -0.01 1.24
CA MET A 76 6.85 -1.29 0.56
C MET A 76 6.23 -2.47 1.30
N ILE A 77 6.24 -2.45 2.64
CA ILE A 77 5.61 -3.50 3.47
C ILE A 77 4.10 -3.55 3.21
N HIS A 78 3.42 -2.39 3.21
CA HIS A 78 1.99 -2.33 2.91
C HIS A 78 1.70 -2.71 1.46
N SER A 79 2.53 -2.26 0.51
CA SER A 79 2.37 -2.63 -0.90
C SER A 79 2.48 -4.14 -1.11
N GLY A 80 3.47 -4.78 -0.49
CA GLY A 80 3.65 -6.23 -0.51
C GLY A 80 2.48 -6.98 0.12
N ALA A 81 1.96 -6.49 1.25
CA ALA A 81 0.78 -7.03 1.91
C ALA A 81 -0.47 -7.01 1.00
N ILE A 82 -0.72 -5.90 0.29
CA ILE A 82 -1.84 -5.78 -0.67
C ILE A 82 -1.67 -6.76 -1.84
N VAL A 83 -0.44 -6.88 -2.37
CA VAL A 83 -0.15 -7.85 -3.43
C VAL A 83 -0.40 -9.28 -2.93
N GLY A 84 0.03 -9.60 -1.71
CA GLY A 84 -0.27 -10.87 -1.03
C GLY A 84 -1.78 -11.15 -0.96
N ALA A 85 -2.56 -10.21 -0.42
CA ALA A 85 -4.02 -10.30 -0.38
C ALA A 85 -4.64 -10.52 -1.77
N SER A 86 -4.21 -9.76 -2.78
CA SER A 86 -4.71 -9.86 -4.14
C SER A 86 -4.38 -11.19 -4.80
N SER A 87 -3.22 -11.78 -4.49
CA SER A 87 -2.79 -13.08 -4.99
C SER A 87 -3.62 -14.23 -4.41
N ALA A 88 -3.99 -14.12 -3.13
CA ALA A 88 -4.92 -15.04 -2.49
C ALA A 88 -6.33 -14.94 -3.10
N ALA A 89 -6.79 -13.70 -3.37
CA ALA A 89 -8.10 -13.44 -3.94
C ALA A 89 -8.23 -13.84 -5.42
N CYS A 90 -7.17 -13.66 -6.23
CA CYS A 90 -7.20 -13.94 -7.68
C CYS A 90 -7.05 -15.43 -8.02
N GLY A 91 -6.66 -16.28 -7.06
CA GLY A 91 -6.79 -17.73 -7.18
C GLY A 91 -6.23 -18.34 -8.47
N LEU A 92 -4.91 -18.52 -8.54
CA LEU A 92 -4.33 -19.64 -9.28
C LEU A 92 -4.66 -21.00 -8.59
N HIS A 93 -5.42 -20.97 -7.49
CA HIS A 93 -5.78 -22.13 -6.68
C HIS A 93 -7.23 -22.59 -6.96
N ASN A 94 -7.33 -23.86 -7.35
CA ASN A 94 -8.50 -24.59 -7.82
C ASN A 94 -9.83 -24.26 -7.11
N SER A 95 -10.91 -24.25 -7.91
CA SER A 95 -12.30 -24.05 -7.49
C SER A 95 -12.87 -25.11 -6.52
N TRP A 96 -12.05 -26.06 -6.07
CA TRP A 96 -12.46 -27.22 -5.26
C TRP A 96 -12.36 -27.02 -3.74
N MET A 97 -11.50 -26.10 -3.25
CA MET A 97 -11.29 -25.89 -1.81
C MET A 97 -12.04 -24.65 -1.29
N ARG A 98 -13.30 -24.49 -1.71
CA ARG A 98 -14.13 -23.30 -1.44
C ARG A 98 -14.85 -23.31 -0.08
N GLY A 99 -14.45 -24.20 0.84
CA GLY A 99 -15.14 -24.43 2.11
C GLY A 99 -14.26 -24.19 3.33
N GLN A 100 -14.58 -23.13 4.08
CA GLN A 100 -14.28 -22.92 5.52
C GLN A 100 -12.89 -22.43 6.02
N GLN A 101 -11.81 -22.33 5.24
CA GLN A 101 -10.49 -21.83 5.74
C GLN A 101 -9.99 -20.50 5.16
N VAL A 102 -10.83 -19.78 4.42
CA VAL A 102 -10.44 -18.64 3.56
C VAL A 102 -9.78 -17.46 4.29
N GLU A 103 -10.18 -17.12 5.52
CA GLU A 103 -9.67 -15.92 6.20
C GLU A 103 -8.27 -16.11 6.81
N LEU A 104 -7.97 -17.32 7.32
CA LEU A 104 -6.63 -17.66 7.81
C LEU A 104 -5.64 -17.76 6.65
N GLU A 105 -6.03 -18.41 5.55
CA GLU A 105 -5.21 -18.50 4.34
C GLU A 105 -4.92 -17.10 3.76
N MET A 106 -5.92 -16.21 3.71
CA MET A 106 -5.70 -14.84 3.23
C MET A 106 -4.75 -14.05 4.13
N ARG A 107 -4.84 -14.22 5.45
CA ARG A 107 -3.88 -13.59 6.38
C ARG A 107 -2.46 -14.12 6.18
N ASP A 108 -2.29 -15.40 5.89
CA ASP A 108 -0.98 -16.00 5.61
C ASP A 108 -0.33 -15.43 4.34
N PHE A 109 -1.12 -15.21 3.27
CA PHE A 109 -0.60 -14.53 2.08
C PHE A 109 -0.28 -13.06 2.35
N VAL A 110 -1.04 -12.38 3.19
CA VAL A 110 -0.77 -10.99 3.60
C VAL A 110 0.50 -10.90 4.44
N THR A 111 0.74 -11.80 5.39
CA THR A 111 2.02 -11.88 6.13
C THR A 111 3.17 -12.18 5.20
N CYS A 112 3.06 -13.15 4.29
CA CYS A 112 4.11 -13.42 3.29
C CYS A 112 4.42 -12.20 2.43
N GLY A 113 3.38 -11.50 1.95
CA GLY A 113 3.51 -10.28 1.17
C GLY A 113 4.17 -9.14 1.96
N ALA A 114 3.77 -8.95 3.22
CA ALA A 114 4.38 -7.97 4.12
C ALA A 114 5.87 -8.28 4.36
N CYS A 115 6.22 -9.55 4.62
CA CYS A 115 7.59 -10.01 4.79
C CYS A 115 8.45 -9.78 3.54
N ALA A 116 7.89 -9.94 2.34
CA ALA A 116 8.60 -9.67 1.09
C ALA A 116 8.87 -8.18 0.85
N GLY A 117 8.09 -7.30 1.50
CA GLY A 117 8.28 -5.85 1.44
C GLY A 117 9.24 -5.29 2.49
N VAL A 118 9.73 -6.11 3.43
CA VAL A 118 10.77 -5.77 4.42
C VAL A 118 12.16 -6.01 3.81
#